data_AF-A0A845JYK6-F1
#
_entry.id   AF-A0A845JYK6-F1
#
_cell.length_a   1.000
_cell.length_b   1.000
_cell.length_c   1.000
_cell.angle_alpha   90.00
_cell.angle_beta   90.00
_cell.angle_gamma   90.00
#
_symmetry.space_group_name_H-M   'P 1'
#
loop_
_entity.id
_entity.type
_entity.pdbx_description
1 polymer ?
#
loop_
_entity_poly.entity_id
_entity_poly.type
_entity_poly.pdbx_seq_one_letter_code
_entity_poly.pdbx_strand_id
1 'polypeptide(L)'
;MLAFAKDITQNKPKTAKESENDELKQYMDYQRKLNHERLVHHALDYAKNHLQLNIEKADGNEEQLNDYLKNAFPISHRFGDAERIMLLLRKLANGQNASNNWYRMNAYYHALVYDSMKRFVKIYNQLSLDSPDKAKEYGASEGVQIDFDDWVYLYFPDLDFHIGRELGYTHYPFAKRNKAIEEEIEKRMQAGSSREEALKDIKDDYEMDDTAIKVLLEKPISNEDMELFYTSVENPIYEALTETEDGRWGAMDGESLLDHSYYMGSHLKVWEWRKREEVEEEAESVMKELSKNSQK
;
A
#
# COMPACT_ATOMS: atom_id res chain seq x y z
N MET A 1 -13.54 -3.14 10.98
CA MET A 1 -12.55 -2.31 10.29
C MET A 1 -11.30 -3.13 10.06
N LEU A 2 -10.65 -2.97 8.92
CA LEU A 2 -9.38 -3.64 8.68
C LEU A 2 -8.28 -2.93 9.47
N ALA A 3 -7.42 -3.71 10.12
CA ALA A 3 -6.26 -3.21 10.83
C ALA A 3 -5.10 -2.99 9.84
N PHE A 4 -4.54 -1.80 9.88
CA PHE A 4 -3.35 -1.41 9.11
C PHE A 4 -2.18 -1.18 10.08
N ALA A 5 -1.03 -0.72 9.59
CA ALA A 5 0.05 -0.29 10.48
C ALA A 5 -0.41 0.89 11.34
N LYS A 6 -1.19 1.83 10.78
CA LYS A 6 -1.76 2.99 11.48
C LYS A 6 -3.28 2.97 11.46
N ASP A 7 -3.90 3.64 12.42
CA ASP A 7 -5.36 3.83 12.47
C ASP A 7 -5.85 4.68 11.28
N ILE A 8 -6.56 4.05 10.35
CA ILE A 8 -7.14 4.69 9.16
C ILE A 8 -8.38 5.55 9.45
N THR A 9 -8.93 5.50 10.66
CA THR A 9 -10.02 6.40 11.08
C THR A 9 -9.52 7.76 11.57
N GLN A 10 -8.22 7.84 11.88
CA GLN A 10 -7.60 9.09 12.31
C GLN A 10 -7.36 10.01 11.11
N ASN A 11 -8.35 10.82 10.77
CA ASN A 11 -8.27 11.78 9.66
C ASN A 11 -7.64 13.13 10.06
N LYS A 12 -7.25 13.30 11.33
CA LYS A 12 -6.59 14.52 11.82
C LYS A 12 -5.27 14.18 12.53
N PRO A 13 -4.32 13.53 11.85
CA PRO A 13 -3.03 13.23 12.44
C PRO A 13 -2.31 14.53 12.83
N LYS A 14 -1.55 14.44 13.91
CA LYS A 14 -0.73 15.53 14.46
C LYS A 14 0.63 14.96 14.82
N THR A 15 1.69 15.72 14.57
CA THR A 15 3.04 15.42 15.06
C THR A 15 3.60 16.54 15.93
N ALA A 16 4.53 16.22 16.81
CA ALA A 16 5.06 17.19 17.77
C ALA A 16 5.89 18.32 17.13
N LYS A 17 6.47 18.08 15.94
CA LYS A 17 7.46 18.96 15.30
C LYS A 17 6.94 19.75 14.09
N GLU A 18 5.63 19.73 13.82
CA GLU A 18 5.04 20.47 12.67
C GLU A 18 5.28 21.99 12.75
N SER A 19 5.41 22.56 13.96
CA SER A 19 5.65 24.00 14.13
C SER A 19 7.09 24.43 13.83
N GLU A 20 8.02 23.47 13.76
CA GLU A 20 9.46 23.71 13.62
C GLU A 20 9.97 23.41 12.21
N ASN A 21 9.16 22.74 11.37
CA ASN A 21 9.52 22.34 10.01
C ASN A 21 8.35 22.58 9.04
N ASP A 22 8.51 23.56 8.15
CA ASP A 22 7.48 23.95 7.17
C ASP A 22 7.17 22.85 6.16
N GLU A 23 8.14 22.03 5.76
CA GLU A 23 7.92 20.90 4.85
C GLU A 23 7.09 19.80 5.52
N LEU A 24 7.43 19.47 6.77
CA LEU A 24 6.64 18.55 7.60
C LEU A 24 5.21 19.07 7.77
N LYS A 25 5.04 20.37 8.03
CA LYS A 25 3.72 20.98 8.14
C LYS A 25 2.90 20.83 6.87
N GLN A 26 3.47 21.13 5.71
CA GLN A 26 2.79 20.97 4.41
C GLN A 26 2.42 19.50 4.16
N TYR A 27 3.31 18.58 4.48
CA TYR A 27 3.06 17.16 4.37
C TYR A 27 1.91 16.70 5.29
N MET A 28 1.89 17.15 6.54
CA MET A 28 0.80 16.85 7.47
C MET A 28 -0.53 17.49 7.06
N ASP A 29 -0.50 18.70 6.49
CA ASP A 29 -1.68 19.33 5.88
C ASP A 29 -2.21 18.52 4.68
N TYR A 30 -1.33 17.89 3.89
CA TYR A 30 -1.73 16.93 2.87
C TYR A 30 -2.37 15.69 3.51
N GLN A 31 -1.75 15.06 4.52
CA GLN A 31 -2.31 13.88 5.18
C GLN A 31 -3.71 14.16 5.75
N ARG A 32 -3.92 15.34 6.35
CA ARG A 32 -5.23 15.78 6.88
C ARG A 32 -6.32 15.98 5.83
N LYS A 33 -5.97 16.08 4.54
CA LYS A 33 -6.94 16.17 3.43
C LYS A 33 -7.38 14.80 2.93
N LEU A 34 -6.79 13.71 3.41
CA LEU A 34 -7.14 12.35 3.01
C LEU A 34 -8.15 11.76 4.00
N ASN A 35 -9.08 10.97 3.47
CA ASN A 35 -9.97 10.13 4.28
C ASN A 35 -9.61 8.67 4.02
N HIS A 36 -8.73 8.12 4.87
CA HIS A 36 -8.13 6.81 4.63
C HIS A 36 -9.18 5.67 4.74
N GLU A 37 -10.13 5.79 5.66
CA GLU A 37 -11.25 4.85 5.78
C GLU A 37 -12.09 4.79 4.49
N ARG A 38 -12.48 5.96 3.96
CA ARG A 38 -13.24 6.05 2.70
C ARG A 38 -12.44 5.56 1.52
N LEU A 39 -11.15 5.88 1.48
CA LEU A 39 -10.24 5.42 0.43
C LEU A 39 -10.22 3.89 0.36
N VAL A 40 -9.97 3.21 1.49
CA VAL A 40 -9.97 1.74 1.56
C VAL A 40 -11.34 1.17 1.20
N HIS A 41 -12.42 1.73 1.75
CA HIS A 41 -13.78 1.31 1.45
C HIS A 41 -14.08 1.34 -0.06
N HIS A 42 -13.81 2.47 -0.71
CA HIS A 42 -14.10 2.64 -2.14
C HIS A 42 -13.16 1.82 -3.03
N ALA A 43 -11.91 1.61 -2.64
CA ALA A 43 -11.00 0.72 -3.36
C ALA A 43 -11.50 -0.73 -3.39
N LEU A 44 -11.94 -1.24 -2.23
CA LEU A 44 -12.47 -2.60 -2.11
C LEU A 44 -13.80 -2.75 -2.85
N ASP A 45 -14.70 -1.76 -2.73
CA ASP A 45 -15.98 -1.79 -3.43
C ASP A 45 -15.80 -1.71 -4.94
N TYR A 46 -14.90 -0.84 -5.43
CA TYR A 46 -14.53 -0.75 -6.83
C TYR A 46 -13.99 -2.08 -7.36
N ALA A 47 -13.01 -2.68 -6.67
CA ALA A 47 -12.40 -3.95 -7.07
C ALA A 47 -13.44 -5.08 -7.15
N LYS A 48 -14.30 -5.20 -6.13
CA LYS A 48 -15.37 -6.19 -6.05
C LYS A 48 -16.38 -6.02 -7.19
N ASN A 49 -16.91 -4.80 -7.38
CA ASN A 49 -17.92 -4.53 -8.40
C ASN A 49 -17.35 -4.74 -9.81
N HIS A 50 -16.12 -4.29 -10.07
CA HIS A 50 -15.50 -4.49 -11.37
C HIS A 50 -15.14 -5.95 -11.65
N LEU A 51 -14.72 -6.73 -10.65
CA LEU A 51 -14.52 -8.17 -10.83
C LEU A 51 -15.84 -8.87 -11.15
N GLN A 52 -16.92 -8.56 -10.42
CA GLN A 52 -18.26 -9.12 -10.68
C GLN A 52 -18.72 -8.85 -12.13
N LEU A 53 -18.59 -7.59 -12.57
CA LEU A 53 -18.93 -7.19 -13.94
C LEU A 53 -18.11 -7.93 -15.00
N ASN A 54 -16.83 -8.22 -14.73
CA ASN A 54 -15.98 -8.93 -15.69
C ASN A 54 -16.22 -10.44 -15.70
N ILE A 55 -16.60 -11.03 -14.56
CA ILE A 55 -17.09 -12.42 -14.52
C ILE A 55 -18.35 -12.55 -15.39
N GLU A 56 -19.30 -11.64 -15.25
CA GLU A 56 -20.54 -11.63 -16.04
C GLU A 56 -20.27 -11.40 -17.53
N LYS A 57 -19.39 -10.44 -17.87
CA LYS A 57 -19.03 -10.15 -19.27
C LYS A 57 -18.23 -11.25 -19.96
N ALA A 58 -17.43 -11.99 -19.21
CA ALA A 58 -16.66 -13.10 -19.77
C ALA A 58 -17.58 -14.23 -20.25
N ASP A 59 -18.76 -14.40 -19.64
CA ASP A 59 -19.77 -15.40 -20.04
C ASP A 59 -19.17 -16.81 -20.23
N GLY A 60 -18.34 -17.23 -19.26
CA GLY A 60 -17.63 -18.51 -19.30
C GLY A 60 -16.32 -18.52 -20.09
N ASN A 61 -15.90 -17.41 -20.70
CA ASN A 61 -14.59 -17.27 -21.33
C ASN A 61 -13.48 -17.10 -20.29
N GLU A 62 -12.82 -18.21 -19.95
CA GLU A 62 -11.73 -18.24 -18.96
C GLU A 62 -10.50 -17.42 -19.37
N GLU A 63 -10.17 -17.36 -20.67
CA GLU A 63 -9.01 -16.61 -21.16
C GLU A 63 -9.19 -15.10 -20.93
N GLN A 64 -10.36 -14.58 -21.33
CA GLN A 64 -10.71 -13.18 -21.11
C GLN A 64 -10.73 -12.82 -19.62
N LEU A 65 -11.25 -13.71 -18.78
CA LEU A 65 -11.29 -13.49 -17.33
C LEU A 65 -9.88 -13.52 -16.72
N ASN A 66 -9.04 -14.46 -17.13
CA ASN A 66 -7.65 -14.55 -16.67
C ASN A 66 -6.82 -13.33 -17.08
N ASP A 67 -7.02 -12.80 -18.29
CA ASP A 67 -6.37 -11.58 -18.74
C ASP A 67 -6.84 -10.36 -17.95
N TYR A 68 -8.13 -10.29 -17.62
CA TYR A 68 -8.62 -9.28 -16.70
C TYR A 68 -7.96 -9.41 -15.31
N LEU A 69 -7.88 -10.61 -14.74
CA LEU A 69 -7.28 -10.84 -13.43
C LEU A 69 -5.80 -10.43 -13.37
N LYS A 70 -4.99 -10.81 -14.37
CA LYS A 70 -3.57 -10.43 -14.44
C LYS A 70 -3.37 -8.91 -14.43
N ASN A 71 -4.25 -8.18 -15.12
CA ASN A 71 -4.17 -6.73 -15.21
C ASN A 71 -4.75 -6.02 -13.97
N ALA A 72 -5.86 -6.52 -13.44
CA ALA A 72 -6.56 -5.92 -12.31
C ALA A 72 -5.92 -6.24 -10.96
N PHE A 73 -5.30 -7.40 -10.85
CA PHE A 73 -4.77 -7.98 -9.61
C PHE A 73 -3.38 -8.61 -9.82
N PRO A 74 -2.36 -7.82 -10.23
CA PRO A 74 -1.03 -8.30 -10.66
C PRO A 74 -0.25 -9.13 -9.62
N ILE A 75 -0.70 -9.14 -8.36
CA ILE A 75 -0.15 -10.00 -7.32
C ILE A 75 -1.16 -11.11 -7.01
N SER A 76 -2.41 -10.73 -6.78
CA SER A 76 -3.42 -11.65 -6.23
C SER A 76 -3.87 -12.73 -7.21
N HIS A 77 -3.76 -12.48 -8.52
CA HIS A 77 -4.06 -13.48 -9.55
C HIS A 77 -3.14 -14.72 -9.49
N ARG A 78 -2.00 -14.64 -8.77
CA ARG A 78 -1.02 -15.72 -8.69
C ARG A 78 -1.41 -16.81 -7.71
N PHE A 79 -2.24 -16.47 -6.72
CA PHE A 79 -2.66 -17.40 -5.67
C PHE A 79 -4.18 -17.62 -5.63
N GLY A 80 -4.95 -16.85 -6.41
CA GLY A 80 -6.41 -16.94 -6.46
C GLY A 80 -6.96 -16.75 -7.87
N ASP A 81 -7.98 -17.55 -8.20
CA ASP A 81 -8.85 -17.34 -9.36
C ASP A 81 -9.92 -16.28 -9.07
N ALA A 82 -10.80 -16.03 -10.04
CA ALA A 82 -11.86 -15.03 -9.90
C ALA A 82 -12.80 -15.31 -8.72
N GLU A 83 -13.15 -16.58 -8.47
CA GLU A 83 -14.04 -16.97 -7.39
C GLU A 83 -13.38 -16.72 -6.02
N ARG A 84 -12.13 -17.15 -5.86
CA ARG A 84 -11.35 -16.93 -4.63
C ARG A 84 -11.10 -15.46 -4.37
N ILE A 85 -10.67 -14.71 -5.38
CA ILE A 85 -10.46 -13.26 -5.23
C ILE A 85 -11.78 -12.57 -4.86
N MET A 86 -12.89 -12.93 -5.48
CA MET A 86 -14.21 -12.39 -5.13
C MET A 86 -14.59 -12.69 -3.68
N LEU A 87 -14.35 -13.92 -3.20
CA LEU A 87 -14.61 -14.30 -1.82
C LEU A 87 -13.78 -13.47 -0.83
N LEU A 88 -12.48 -13.30 -1.10
CA LEU A 88 -11.60 -12.48 -0.27
C LEU A 88 -12.02 -11.00 -0.27
N LEU A 89 -12.38 -10.44 -1.43
CA LEU A 89 -12.89 -9.07 -1.53
C LEU A 89 -14.17 -8.88 -0.71
N ARG A 90 -15.07 -9.86 -0.70
CA ARG A 90 -16.28 -9.82 0.15
C ARG A 90 -15.93 -9.84 1.63
N LYS A 91 -14.99 -10.69 2.05
CA LYS A 91 -14.49 -10.72 3.43
C LYS A 91 -13.84 -9.40 3.83
N LEU A 92 -12.99 -8.83 2.98
CA LEU A 92 -12.37 -7.51 3.19
C LEU A 92 -13.40 -6.39 3.29
N ALA A 93 -14.38 -6.33 2.37
CA ALA A 93 -15.43 -5.32 2.40
C ALA A 93 -16.29 -5.41 3.67
N ASN A 94 -16.67 -6.62 4.07
CA ASN A 94 -17.41 -6.85 5.31
C ASN A 94 -16.57 -6.49 6.54
N GLY A 95 -15.30 -6.90 6.55
CA GLY A 95 -14.33 -6.56 7.59
C GLY A 95 -14.15 -5.05 7.71
N GLN A 96 -14.00 -4.33 6.60
CA GLN A 96 -13.83 -2.87 6.59
C GLN A 96 -15.06 -2.15 7.16
N ASN A 97 -16.26 -2.60 6.82
CA ASN A 97 -17.53 -1.97 7.26
C ASN A 97 -17.95 -2.33 8.71
N ALA A 98 -17.19 -3.16 9.42
CA ALA A 98 -17.50 -3.50 10.82
C ALA A 98 -17.00 -2.40 11.77
N SER A 99 -17.86 -1.48 12.18
CA SER A 99 -17.47 -0.28 12.97
C SER A 99 -16.89 -0.57 14.35
N ASN A 100 -17.21 -1.72 14.97
CA ASN A 100 -16.86 -2.01 16.38
C ASN A 100 -15.79 -3.11 16.54
N ASN A 101 -15.34 -3.70 15.44
CA ASN A 101 -14.42 -4.84 15.43
C ASN A 101 -13.22 -4.50 14.57
N TRP A 102 -12.01 -4.86 14.99
CA TRP A 102 -10.82 -4.76 14.15
C TRP A 102 -10.44 -6.13 13.61
N TYR A 103 -9.92 -6.17 12.38
CA TYR A 103 -9.56 -7.40 11.71
C TYR A 103 -8.12 -7.30 11.19
N ARG A 104 -7.23 -8.12 11.74
CA ARG A 104 -5.86 -8.27 11.23
C ARG A 104 -5.88 -9.08 9.95
N MET A 105 -5.19 -8.55 8.95
CA MET A 105 -4.99 -9.16 7.64
C MET A 105 -3.71 -10.02 7.65
N ASN A 106 -3.70 -11.05 6.82
CA ASN A 106 -2.49 -11.81 6.49
C ASN A 106 -1.93 -11.31 5.13
N ALA A 107 -0.84 -11.90 4.65
CA ALA A 107 -0.17 -11.44 3.44
C ALA A 107 -1.03 -11.56 2.17
N TYR A 108 -1.91 -12.57 2.08
CA TYR A 108 -2.86 -12.69 0.96
C TYR A 108 -3.82 -11.50 0.92
N TYR A 109 -4.35 -11.12 2.08
CA TYR A 109 -5.23 -9.96 2.21
C TYR A 109 -4.50 -8.64 1.95
N HIS A 110 -3.27 -8.48 2.47
CA HIS A 110 -2.44 -7.32 2.18
C HIS A 110 -2.15 -7.18 0.67
N ALA A 111 -1.80 -8.28 -0.01
CA ALA A 111 -1.58 -8.28 -1.46
C ALA A 111 -2.85 -7.84 -2.23
N LEU A 112 -4.01 -8.33 -1.83
CA LEU A 112 -5.28 -7.98 -2.48
C LEU A 112 -5.71 -6.54 -2.20
N VAL A 113 -5.50 -6.04 -0.98
CA VAL A 113 -5.72 -4.62 -0.66
C VAL A 113 -4.78 -3.74 -1.47
N TYR A 114 -3.50 -4.13 -1.59
CA TYR A 114 -2.50 -3.40 -2.38
C TYR A 114 -2.95 -3.27 -3.85
N ASP A 115 -3.31 -4.39 -4.50
CA ASP A 115 -3.80 -4.40 -5.88
C ASP A 115 -5.05 -3.52 -6.04
N SER A 116 -6.01 -3.66 -5.13
CA SER A 116 -7.28 -2.92 -5.15
C SER A 116 -7.08 -1.41 -5.00
N MET A 117 -6.25 -1.01 -4.04
CA MET A 117 -5.92 0.39 -3.75
C MET A 117 -5.16 1.02 -4.91
N LYS A 118 -4.11 0.36 -5.42
CA LYS A 118 -3.29 0.89 -6.52
C LYS A 118 -4.15 1.22 -7.74
N ARG A 119 -5.05 0.30 -8.09
CA ARG A 119 -5.95 0.48 -9.22
C ARG A 119 -6.97 1.58 -8.97
N PHE A 120 -7.60 1.59 -7.79
CA PHE A 120 -8.60 2.61 -7.46
C PHE A 120 -8.00 4.01 -7.40
N VAL A 121 -6.84 4.19 -6.76
CA VAL A 121 -6.17 5.50 -6.67
C VAL A 121 -5.87 6.07 -8.05
N LYS A 122 -5.38 5.24 -8.99
CA LYS A 122 -5.16 5.67 -10.38
C LYS A 122 -6.43 6.23 -11.01
N ILE A 123 -7.57 5.56 -10.81
CA ILE A 123 -8.86 5.96 -11.38
C ILE A 123 -9.41 7.19 -10.68
N TYR A 124 -9.33 7.23 -9.34
CA TYR A 124 -9.78 8.35 -8.53
C TYR A 124 -9.01 9.63 -8.87
N ASN A 125 -7.68 9.54 -9.02
CA ASN A 125 -6.86 10.68 -9.40
C ASN A 125 -7.20 11.20 -10.80
N GLN A 126 -7.44 10.29 -11.76
CA GLN A 126 -7.90 10.68 -13.09
C GLN A 126 -9.29 11.34 -13.03
N LEU A 127 -10.22 10.76 -12.27
CA LEU A 127 -11.56 11.32 -12.04
C LEU A 127 -11.49 12.70 -11.38
N SER A 128 -10.53 12.91 -10.48
CA SER A 128 -10.33 14.18 -9.78
C SER A 128 -9.88 15.30 -10.72
N LEU A 129 -9.21 14.96 -11.83
CA LEU A 129 -8.86 15.89 -12.89
C LEU A 129 -10.04 16.11 -13.86
N ASP A 130 -10.65 15.02 -14.31
CA ASP A 130 -11.65 15.06 -15.39
C ASP A 130 -13.03 15.53 -14.92
N SER A 131 -13.38 15.24 -13.67
CA SER A 131 -14.70 15.53 -13.08
C SER A 131 -14.60 15.69 -11.56
N PRO A 132 -14.04 16.82 -11.07
CA PRO A 132 -13.80 17.05 -9.65
C PRO A 132 -15.06 16.87 -8.77
N ASP A 133 -16.23 17.26 -9.27
CA ASP A 133 -17.48 17.14 -8.52
C ASP A 133 -17.90 15.67 -8.31
N LYS A 134 -17.63 14.79 -9.28
CA LYS A 134 -17.84 13.34 -9.11
C LYS A 134 -16.81 12.73 -8.18
N ALA A 135 -15.56 13.19 -8.23
CA ALA A 135 -14.54 12.72 -7.29
C ALA A 135 -14.91 13.06 -5.84
N LYS A 136 -15.46 14.26 -5.58
CA LYS A 136 -15.95 14.65 -4.26
C LYS A 136 -17.02 13.72 -3.69
N GLU A 137 -17.83 13.07 -4.54
CA GLU A 137 -18.87 12.13 -4.08
C GLU A 137 -18.29 10.90 -3.36
N TYR A 138 -17.05 10.51 -3.67
CA TYR A 138 -16.34 9.45 -2.95
C TYR A 138 -15.86 9.90 -1.57
N GLY A 139 -15.67 11.20 -1.35
CA GLY A 139 -15.17 11.73 -0.07
C GLY A 139 -13.82 11.14 0.37
N ALA A 140 -13.00 10.65 -0.58
CA ALA A 140 -11.70 10.05 -0.30
C ALA A 140 -10.59 11.08 -0.07
N SER A 141 -10.74 12.29 -0.63
CA SER A 141 -9.85 13.42 -0.37
C SER A 141 -10.56 14.77 -0.52
N GLU A 142 -10.02 15.80 0.12
CA GLU A 142 -10.49 17.20 0.00
C GLU A 142 -9.92 17.88 -1.26
N GLY A 143 -10.17 17.29 -2.43
CA GLY A 143 -9.79 17.86 -3.73
C GLY A 143 -8.30 17.73 -4.08
N VAL A 144 -7.54 16.92 -3.33
CA VAL A 144 -6.15 16.59 -3.64
C VAL A 144 -6.04 15.20 -4.26
N GLN A 145 -5.09 15.00 -5.16
CA GLN A 145 -4.76 13.67 -5.65
C GLN A 145 -4.14 12.84 -4.52
N ILE A 146 -4.42 11.54 -4.56
CA ILE A 146 -3.94 10.58 -3.57
C ILE A 146 -2.63 9.99 -4.09
N ASP A 147 -1.59 10.11 -3.27
CA ASP A 147 -0.32 9.45 -3.48
C ASP A 147 -0.37 8.03 -2.93
N PHE A 148 -0.41 7.04 -3.83
CA PHE A 148 -0.53 5.63 -3.44
C PHE A 148 0.73 5.11 -2.75
N ASP A 149 1.92 5.47 -3.23
CA ASP A 149 3.17 4.93 -2.70
C ASP A 149 3.45 5.52 -1.30
N ASP A 150 3.14 6.79 -1.09
CA ASP A 150 3.12 7.44 0.22
C ASP A 150 2.13 6.76 1.18
N TRP A 151 0.92 6.45 0.71
CA TRP A 151 -0.07 5.76 1.53
C TRP A 151 0.38 4.34 1.92
N VAL A 152 0.97 3.59 0.98
CA VAL A 152 1.51 2.26 1.25
C VAL A 152 2.63 2.35 2.30
N TYR A 153 3.56 3.29 2.14
CA TYR A 153 4.64 3.53 3.08
C TYR A 153 4.14 3.72 4.52
N LEU A 154 3.06 4.49 4.71
CA LEU A 154 2.55 4.81 6.04
C LEU A 154 1.67 3.72 6.66
N TYR A 155 0.88 2.99 5.86
CA TYR A 155 -0.22 2.16 6.36
C TYR A 155 0.01 0.66 6.18
N PHE A 156 0.94 0.21 5.33
CA PHE A 156 1.30 -1.22 5.28
C PHE A 156 2.33 -1.55 6.35
N PRO A 157 2.23 -2.71 7.03
CA PRO A 157 3.23 -3.13 8.01
C PRO A 157 4.55 -3.54 7.34
N ASP A 158 4.47 -4.17 6.17
CA ASP A 158 5.57 -4.62 5.35
C ASP A 158 5.08 -4.83 3.89
N LEU A 159 6.02 -5.15 3.01
CA LEU A 159 5.75 -5.58 1.63
C LEU A 159 6.49 -6.90 1.33
N ASP A 160 6.55 -7.83 2.29
CA ASP A 160 7.28 -9.09 2.13
C ASP A 160 6.68 -9.93 0.99
N PHE A 161 5.37 -9.83 0.76
CA PHE A 161 4.68 -10.45 -0.38
C PHE A 161 5.13 -9.91 -1.76
N HIS A 162 5.96 -8.86 -1.80
CA HIS A 162 6.55 -8.27 -3.00
C HIS A 162 8.04 -8.60 -3.19
N ILE A 163 8.66 -9.44 -2.33
CA ILE A 163 10.06 -9.82 -2.48
C ILE A 163 10.34 -10.38 -3.90
N GLY A 164 11.45 -9.95 -4.50
CA GLY A 164 11.79 -10.26 -5.90
C GLY A 164 11.14 -9.33 -6.93
N ARG A 165 10.56 -8.21 -6.49
CA ARG A 165 10.07 -7.15 -7.38
C ARG A 165 10.68 -5.82 -6.99
N GLU A 166 10.98 -5.01 -8.00
CA GLU A 166 11.43 -3.64 -7.77
C GLU A 166 10.33 -2.82 -7.10
N LEU A 167 10.67 -2.19 -5.98
CA LEU A 167 9.86 -1.20 -5.31
C LEU A 167 10.43 0.19 -5.63
N GLY A 168 9.53 1.16 -5.84
CA GLY A 168 9.90 2.56 -6.02
C GLY A 168 10.61 3.14 -4.80
N TYR A 169 11.32 4.26 -5.01
CA TYR A 169 12.12 4.91 -3.97
C TYR A 169 11.32 5.29 -2.70
N THR A 170 10.05 5.66 -2.84
CA THR A 170 9.14 6.01 -1.73
C THR A 170 8.92 4.86 -0.74
N HIS A 171 9.17 3.63 -1.18
CA HIS A 171 9.15 2.46 -0.30
C HIS A 171 10.54 2.09 0.24
N TYR A 172 11.49 3.04 0.35
CA TYR A 172 12.89 2.74 0.69
C TYR A 172 13.08 1.76 1.87
N PRO A 173 12.38 1.89 3.01
CA PRO A 173 12.53 0.93 4.11
C PRO A 173 12.11 -0.50 3.73
N PHE A 174 10.98 -0.64 3.02
CA PHE A 174 10.52 -1.94 2.51
C PHE A 174 11.44 -2.48 1.43
N ALA A 175 11.93 -1.63 0.53
CA ALA A 175 12.88 -2.04 -0.52
C ALA A 175 14.19 -2.54 0.07
N LYS A 176 14.71 -1.87 1.12
CA LYS A 176 15.92 -2.30 1.84
C LYS A 176 15.72 -3.66 2.50
N ARG A 177 14.59 -3.85 3.20
CA ARG A 177 14.23 -5.13 3.82
C ARG A 177 14.08 -6.24 2.77
N ASN A 178 13.28 -6.01 1.73
CA ASN A 178 13.03 -6.98 0.68
C ASN A 178 14.33 -7.39 -0.02
N LYS A 179 15.23 -6.44 -0.28
CA LYS A 179 16.54 -6.71 -0.87
C LYS A 179 17.43 -7.57 0.04
N ALA A 180 17.48 -7.27 1.34
CA ALA A 180 18.26 -8.07 2.29
C ALA A 180 17.73 -9.51 2.37
N ILE A 181 16.41 -9.68 2.41
CA ILE A 181 15.76 -11.00 2.38
C ILE A 181 16.08 -11.72 1.06
N GLU A 182 15.94 -11.03 -0.08
CA GLU A 182 16.23 -11.58 -1.41
C GLU A 182 17.68 -12.04 -1.56
N GLU A 183 18.64 -11.24 -1.10
CA GLU A 183 20.08 -11.58 -1.12
C GLU A 183 20.38 -12.82 -0.27
N GLU A 184 19.77 -12.97 0.90
CA GLU A 184 19.96 -14.17 1.74
C GLU A 184 19.27 -15.41 1.15
N ILE A 185 18.09 -15.26 0.53
CA ILE A 185 17.43 -16.34 -0.23
C ILE A 185 18.37 -16.81 -1.35
N GLU A 186 18.92 -15.88 -2.13
CA GLU A 186 19.78 -16.22 -3.26
C GLU A 186 21.08 -16.90 -2.80
N LYS A 187 21.70 -16.43 -1.72
CA LYS A 187 22.87 -17.08 -1.12
C LYS A 187 22.59 -18.52 -0.66
N ARG A 188 21.44 -18.78 -0.04
CA ARG A 188 21.01 -20.14 0.35
C ARG A 188 20.76 -21.02 -0.87
N MET A 189 20.14 -20.47 -1.92
CA MET A 189 19.91 -21.18 -3.17
C MET A 189 21.23 -21.51 -3.90
N GLN A 190 22.20 -20.59 -3.90
CA GLN A 190 23.55 -20.83 -4.42
C GLN A 190 24.30 -21.92 -3.62
N ALA A 191 23.99 -22.08 -2.33
CA ALA A 191 24.50 -23.17 -1.49
C ALA A 191 23.80 -24.52 -1.70
N GLY A 192 22.78 -24.58 -2.57
CA GLY A 192 22.11 -25.82 -2.98
C GLY A 192 20.70 -26.04 -2.41
N SER A 193 20.18 -25.12 -1.58
CA SER A 193 18.80 -25.20 -1.09
C SER A 193 17.78 -24.86 -2.19
N SER A 194 16.60 -25.47 -2.14
CA SER A 194 15.45 -24.99 -2.92
C SER A 194 14.96 -23.63 -2.40
N ARG A 195 14.19 -22.89 -3.22
CA ARG A 195 13.61 -21.60 -2.80
C ARG A 195 12.69 -21.74 -1.58
N GLU A 196 11.93 -22.83 -1.49
CA GLU A 196 11.06 -23.08 -0.33
C GLU A 196 11.86 -23.36 0.94
N GLU A 197 12.93 -24.14 0.86
CA GLU A 197 13.83 -24.38 2.01
C GLU A 197 14.52 -23.09 2.43
N ALA A 198 15.04 -22.31 1.48
CA ALA A 198 15.67 -21.03 1.76
C ALA A 198 14.74 -20.06 2.50
N LEU A 199 13.48 -19.91 2.04
CA LEU A 199 12.48 -19.07 2.69
C LEU A 199 12.12 -19.56 4.10
N LYS A 200 12.03 -20.87 4.31
CA LYS A 200 11.75 -21.44 5.65
C LYS A 200 12.92 -21.23 6.61
N ASP A 201 14.15 -21.39 6.13
CA ASP A 201 15.35 -21.26 6.95
C ASP A 201 15.55 -19.85 7.49
N ILE A 202 15.17 -18.82 6.72
CA ILE A 202 15.36 -17.42 7.09
C ILE A 202 14.12 -16.79 7.74
N LYS A 203 13.02 -17.54 7.82
CA LYS A 203 11.73 -17.03 8.28
C LYS A 203 11.85 -16.33 9.63
N ASP A 204 12.47 -17.01 10.60
CA ASP A 204 12.57 -16.52 11.97
C ASP A 204 13.58 -15.36 12.09
N ASP A 205 14.67 -15.40 11.31
CA ASP A 205 15.69 -14.34 11.28
C ASP A 205 15.12 -12.98 10.83
N TYR A 206 14.11 -13.02 9.96
CA TYR A 206 13.45 -11.83 9.42
C TYR A 206 12.04 -11.62 9.96
N GLU A 207 11.55 -12.48 10.86
CA GLU A 207 10.18 -12.45 11.40
C GLU A 207 9.09 -12.49 10.30
N MET A 208 9.31 -13.29 9.25
CA MET A 208 8.37 -13.37 8.12
C MET A 208 7.09 -14.14 8.49
N ASP A 209 5.95 -13.62 8.04
CA ASP A 209 4.66 -14.30 8.17
C ASP A 209 4.59 -15.55 7.27
N ASP A 210 4.02 -16.65 7.77
CA ASP A 210 3.89 -17.90 7.01
C ASP A 210 3.10 -17.70 5.70
N THR A 211 2.10 -16.82 5.71
CA THR A 211 1.32 -16.52 4.50
C THR A 211 2.12 -15.68 3.51
N ALA A 212 3.08 -14.86 3.94
CA ALA A 212 3.97 -14.14 3.03
C ALA A 212 4.85 -15.13 2.26
N ILE A 213 5.40 -16.15 2.94
CA ILE A 213 6.15 -17.24 2.28
C ILE A 213 5.27 -17.99 1.29
N LYS A 214 4.02 -18.31 1.65
CA LYS A 214 3.09 -18.97 0.74
C LYS A 214 2.77 -18.12 -0.50
N VAL A 215 2.59 -16.80 -0.34
CA VAL A 215 2.41 -15.87 -1.47
C VAL A 215 3.63 -15.86 -2.39
N LEU A 216 4.84 -15.79 -1.83
CA LEU A 216 6.10 -15.79 -2.60
C LEU A 216 6.37 -17.10 -3.34
N LEU A 217 5.82 -18.21 -2.84
CA LEU A 217 5.85 -19.52 -3.49
C LEU A 217 4.65 -19.76 -4.41
N GLU A 218 3.79 -18.76 -4.61
CA GLU A 218 2.57 -18.83 -5.42
C GLU A 218 1.66 -20.01 -5.01
N LYS A 219 1.66 -20.34 -3.72
CA LYS A 219 0.82 -21.41 -3.19
C LYS A 219 -0.64 -20.96 -3.17
N PRO A 220 -1.58 -21.82 -3.59
CA PRO A 220 -3.00 -21.51 -3.53
C PRO A 220 -3.41 -21.27 -2.09
N ILE A 221 -4.33 -20.33 -1.90
CA ILE A 221 -4.86 -20.00 -0.59
C ILE A 221 -5.62 -21.18 0.03
N SER A 222 -5.30 -21.53 1.28
CA SER A 222 -6.06 -22.54 2.05
C SER A 222 -7.28 -21.93 2.73
N ASN A 223 -8.19 -22.77 3.25
CA ASN A 223 -9.36 -22.28 3.97
C ASN A 223 -8.99 -21.49 5.23
N GLU A 224 -7.94 -21.92 5.93
CA GLU A 224 -7.41 -21.24 7.11
C GLU A 224 -6.82 -19.87 6.75
N ASP A 225 -6.13 -19.79 5.60
CA ASP A 225 -5.56 -18.54 5.09
C ASP A 225 -6.65 -17.55 4.62
N MET A 226 -7.91 -18.00 4.43
CA MET A 226 -9.05 -17.15 4.10
C MET A 226 -9.69 -16.49 5.32
N GLU A 227 -9.21 -16.69 6.54
CA GLU A 227 -9.79 -16.05 7.72
C GLU A 227 -9.15 -14.70 8.05
N LEU A 228 -10.00 -13.75 8.42
CA LEU A 228 -9.56 -12.48 9.01
C LEU A 228 -9.49 -12.67 10.52
N PHE A 229 -8.36 -12.30 11.13
CA PHE A 229 -8.16 -12.50 12.55
C PHE A 229 -8.81 -11.37 13.34
N TYR A 230 -9.80 -11.70 14.16
CA TYR A 230 -10.45 -10.73 15.04
C TYR A 230 -9.46 -10.17 16.06
N THR A 231 -9.46 -8.86 16.21
CA THR A 231 -8.80 -8.13 17.31
C THR A 231 -9.76 -7.06 17.86
N SER A 232 -9.59 -6.69 19.14
CA SER A 232 -10.50 -5.78 19.83
C SER A 232 -10.07 -4.32 19.71
N VAL A 233 -11.04 -3.40 19.85
CA VAL A 233 -10.79 -1.95 20.04
C VAL A 233 -10.09 -1.70 21.39
N GLU A 234 -10.35 -2.55 22.39
CA GLU A 234 -9.86 -2.42 23.77
C GLU A 234 -8.39 -2.87 23.96
N ASN A 235 -7.78 -3.47 22.95
CA ASN A 235 -6.37 -3.84 22.93
C ASN A 235 -5.69 -3.03 21.82
N PRO A 236 -5.10 -1.87 22.13
CA PRO A 236 -4.66 -0.94 21.10
C PRO A 236 -3.48 -1.53 20.33
N ILE A 237 -3.77 -2.13 19.17
CA ILE A 237 -2.76 -2.59 18.20
C ILE A 237 -1.81 -1.47 17.76
N TYR A 238 -2.12 -0.21 18.07
CA TYR A 238 -1.37 1.00 17.76
C TYR A 238 -0.65 1.61 18.96
N GLU A 239 -0.76 1.07 20.18
CA GLU A 239 -0.14 1.66 21.38
C GLU A 239 1.36 1.85 21.20
N ALA A 240 2.03 0.82 20.68
CA ALA A 240 3.45 0.83 20.35
C ALA A 240 3.85 1.92 19.34
N LEU A 241 2.92 2.44 18.52
CA LEU A 241 3.21 3.55 17.61
C LEU A 241 3.22 4.92 18.29
N THR A 242 2.47 5.05 19.39
CA THR A 242 2.27 6.32 20.10
C THR A 242 3.14 6.46 21.34
N GLU A 243 3.67 5.36 21.87
CA GLU A 243 4.62 5.39 22.97
C GLU A 243 5.97 5.97 22.52
N THR A 244 6.48 6.92 23.30
CA THR A 244 7.85 7.42 23.17
C THR A 244 8.75 6.49 24.00
N GLU A 245 9.46 5.57 23.35
CA GLU A 245 10.46 4.75 24.03
C GLU A 245 11.83 5.44 24.01
N ASP A 246 12.47 5.55 25.17
CA ASP A 246 13.89 5.90 25.24
C ASP A 246 14.74 4.71 24.77
N GLY A 247 15.35 4.83 23.58
CA GLY A 247 16.60 4.14 23.27
C GLY A 247 16.56 2.63 22.95
N ARG A 248 15.57 2.13 22.19
CA ARG A 248 15.62 0.75 21.65
C ARG A 248 15.98 0.62 20.17
N TRP A 249 15.81 1.69 19.38
CA TRP A 249 16.32 1.78 18.02
C TRP A 249 17.21 3.01 17.95
N GLY A 250 18.50 2.82 17.67
CA GLY A 250 19.61 3.77 17.90
C GLY A 250 19.60 5.11 17.15
N ALA A 251 18.43 5.69 16.89
CA ALA A 251 18.22 7.04 16.38
C ALA A 251 16.94 7.73 16.94
N MET A 252 16.14 7.06 17.78
CA MET A 252 14.86 7.57 18.29
C MET A 252 14.96 8.01 19.75
N ASP A 253 15.78 9.03 20.04
CA ASP A 253 15.80 9.62 21.39
C ASP A 253 14.50 10.44 21.60
N GLY A 254 13.51 9.81 22.23
CA GLY A 254 12.29 10.47 22.71
C GLY A 254 11.20 10.76 21.66
N GLU A 255 11.32 10.24 20.43
CA GLU A 255 10.28 10.37 19.39
C GLU A 255 9.43 9.10 19.28
N SER A 256 8.12 9.27 19.04
CA SER A 256 7.24 8.14 18.76
C SER A 256 7.52 7.57 17.36
N LEU A 257 7.27 6.26 17.15
CA LEU A 257 7.36 5.65 15.81
C LEU A 257 6.43 6.34 14.80
N LEU A 258 5.28 6.83 15.28
CA LEU A 258 4.35 7.60 14.46
C LEU A 258 4.97 8.91 13.97
N ASP A 259 5.56 9.71 14.86
CA ASP A 259 6.22 10.97 14.48
C ASP A 259 7.37 10.72 13.51
N HIS A 260 8.20 9.71 13.78
CA HIS A 260 9.32 9.34 12.93
C HIS A 260 8.87 8.95 11.52
N SER A 261 7.80 8.15 11.41
CA SER A 261 7.26 7.73 10.12
C SER A 261 6.72 8.90 9.28
N TYR A 262 6.12 9.92 9.92
CA TYR A 262 5.68 11.11 9.21
C TYR A 262 6.86 12.02 8.82
N TYR A 263 7.86 12.15 9.68
CA TYR A 263 9.09 12.89 9.36
C TYR A 263 9.85 12.27 8.18
N MET A 264 9.99 10.94 8.17
CA MET A 264 10.61 10.23 7.05
C MET A 264 9.77 10.33 5.78
N GLY A 265 8.45 10.20 5.90
CA GLY A 265 7.52 10.39 4.78
C GLY A 265 7.62 11.79 4.17
N SER A 266 7.73 12.84 4.98
CA SER A 266 7.90 14.20 4.47
C SER A 266 9.19 14.36 3.67
N HIS A 267 10.30 13.76 4.12
CA HIS A 267 11.57 13.80 3.38
C HIS A 267 11.50 13.07 2.05
N LEU A 268 10.92 11.87 2.03
CA LEU A 268 10.75 11.09 0.80
C LEU A 268 9.85 11.84 -0.19
N LYS A 269 8.79 12.47 0.31
CA LYS A 269 7.83 13.21 -0.52
C LYS A 269 8.36 14.52 -1.06
N VAL A 270 9.06 15.30 -0.23
CA VAL A 270 9.75 16.53 -0.68
C VAL A 270 10.75 16.20 -1.77
N TRP A 271 11.47 15.08 -1.64
CA TRP A 271 12.39 14.65 -2.69
C TRP A 271 11.69 14.32 -4.00
N GLU A 272 10.52 13.67 -3.96
CA GLU A 272 9.71 13.45 -5.17
C GLU A 272 9.12 14.74 -5.75
N TRP A 273 8.65 15.66 -4.91
CA TRP A 273 8.14 16.97 -5.36
C TRP A 273 9.22 17.78 -6.05
N ARG A 274 10.41 17.89 -5.45
CA ARG A 274 11.56 18.57 -6.05
C ARG A 274 11.97 17.94 -7.38
N LYS A 275 11.96 16.61 -7.48
CA LYS A 275 12.21 15.92 -8.77
C LYS A 275 11.14 16.22 -9.82
N ARG A 276 9.87 16.32 -9.45
CA ARG A 276 8.80 16.69 -10.38
C ARG A 276 8.95 18.14 -10.84
N GLU A 277 9.27 19.05 -9.92
CA GLU A 277 9.57 20.46 -10.24
C GLU A 277 10.76 20.58 -11.19
N GLU A 278 11.87 19.86 -10.94
CA GLU A 278 13.03 19.82 -11.84
C GLU A 278 12.66 19.30 -13.24
N VAL A 279 11.86 18.24 -13.34
CA VAL A 279 11.40 17.69 -14.63
C VAL A 279 10.42 18.63 -15.35
N GLU A 280 9.55 19.31 -14.62
CA GLU A 280 8.63 20.32 -15.17
C GLU A 280 9.40 21.55 -15.68
N GLU A 281 10.38 22.05 -14.92
CA GLU A 281 11.27 23.13 -15.36
C GLU A 281 12.07 22.73 -16.62
N GLU A 282 12.58 21.50 -16.69
CA GLU A 282 13.23 20.96 -17.88
C GLU A 282 12.27 20.88 -19.08
N ALA A 283 11.05 20.38 -18.87
CA ALA A 283 10.03 20.27 -19.92
C ALA A 283 9.58 21.66 -20.43
N GLU A 284 9.38 22.62 -19.54
CA GLU A 284 9.07 24.01 -19.90
C GLU A 284 10.22 24.67 -20.65
N SER A 285 11.47 24.42 -20.23
CA SER A 285 12.68 24.89 -20.93
C SER A 285 12.73 24.36 -22.36
N VAL A 286 12.53 23.05 -22.54
CA VAL A 286 12.50 22.39 -23.86
C VAL A 286 11.37 22.95 -24.73
N MET A 287 10.17 23.13 -24.19
CA MET A 287 9.03 23.72 -24.91
C MET A 287 9.29 25.18 -25.31
N LYS A 288 10.01 25.94 -24.48
CA LYS A 288 10.41 27.32 -24.77
C LYS A 288 11.49 27.41 -25.85
N GLU A 289 12.37 26.41 -25.97
CA GLU A 289 13.34 26.31 -27.06
C GLU A 289 12.69 25.90 -28.38
N LEU A 290 11.77 24.92 -28.35
CA LEU A 290 11.02 24.48 -29.52
C LEU A 290 10.15 25.61 -30.11
N SER A 291 9.50 26.40 -29.26
CA SER A 291 8.69 27.55 -29.69
C SER A 291 9.53 28.69 -30.29
N LYS A 292 10.76 28.92 -29.80
CA LYS A 292 11.71 29.88 -30.40
C LYS A 292 12.22 29.44 -31.77
N ASN A 293 12.38 28.13 -32.00
CA ASN A 293 12.83 27.60 -33.29
C ASN A 293 11.71 27.51 -34.33
N SER A 294 10.43 27.53 -33.92
CA SER A 294 9.28 27.56 -34.84
C SER A 294 8.93 28.96 -35.37
N GLN A 295 9.55 30.03 -34.83
CA GLN A 295 9.33 31.42 -35.23
C GLN A 295 10.45 32.00 -36.12
N LYS A 296 11.34 31.16 -36.66
CA LYS A 296 12.34 31.52 -37.69
C LYS A 296 12.00 30.85 -39.02
#